data_AF-A0A928IX45-F1
#
_entry.id   AF-A0A928IX45-F1
#
_cell.length_a   1.000
_cell.length_b   1.000
_cell.length_c   1.000
_cell.angle_alpha   90.00
_cell.angle_beta   90.00
_cell.angle_gamma   90.00
#
_symmetry.space_group_name_H-M   'P 1'
#
loop_
_entity.id
_entity.type
_entity.pdbx_description
1 polymer ?
#
loop_
_entity_poly.entity_id
_entity_poly.type
_entity_poly.pdbx_seq_one_letter_code
_entity_poly.pdbx_strand_id
1 'polypeptide(L)'
;MAKKTKEVKPFPIAVAILLLLLAFAVMGLFLFYMFSPSLNENSHVDSLGEQSFEEESSVEPPPPPVVEVKEFMSEANVGDVVVYGKYEQDNNSENGAEPIEWSVLDKNDEGLFLISRFCLDCKPYNEKREDVNWVDSTLRSWLNGDFYNTAFDETERANIIPKGEGVLVDPVDSSAETQVEFQDKVSILSSEDAKKYYEYDSWRITSATDYAVNNGAYVSGESAWWWLRESGIALWSKDSEAQYVYFNGAIKDLGFAVDYDIVAVRPVIWVSLNAEKGDSDNTQPDSSEISQSQSEVKSEITE
;
A
#
# COMPACT_ATOMS: atom_id res chain seq x y z
N MET A 1 56.95 4.12 56.54
CA MET A 1 56.08 5.05 55.80
C MET A 1 54.63 4.72 56.12
N ALA A 2 53.94 5.57 56.88
CA ALA A 2 52.57 5.31 57.34
C ALA A 2 51.53 5.67 56.27
N LYS A 3 50.63 4.72 55.97
CA LYS A 3 49.53 4.85 55.00
C LYS A 3 48.43 5.72 55.62
N LYS A 4 48.19 6.93 55.10
CA LYS A 4 47.04 7.75 55.49
C LYS A 4 45.76 7.12 54.94
N THR A 5 44.93 6.56 55.81
CA THR A 5 43.54 6.20 55.50
C THR A 5 42.70 7.47 55.38
N LYS A 6 42.03 7.63 54.23
CA LYS A 6 41.12 8.73 53.93
C LYS A 6 39.80 8.47 54.67
N GLU A 7 39.46 9.30 55.66
CA GLU A 7 38.14 9.26 56.29
C GLU A 7 37.07 9.65 55.25
N VAL A 8 36.15 8.73 54.97
CA VAL A 8 34.94 9.02 54.21
C VAL A 8 33.90 9.54 55.20
N LYS A 9 33.55 10.81 55.09
CA LYS A 9 32.51 11.41 55.94
C LYS A 9 31.16 10.74 55.64
N PRO A 10 30.39 10.31 56.66
CA PRO A 10 29.11 9.66 56.44
C PRO A 10 28.15 10.64 55.75
N PHE A 11 27.52 10.17 54.67
CA PHE A 11 26.49 10.94 53.97
C PHE A 11 25.31 11.13 54.92
N PRO A 12 24.88 12.37 55.21
CA PRO A 12 23.86 12.62 56.21
C PRO A 12 22.54 11.97 55.78
N ILE A 13 22.00 11.09 56.62
CA ILE A 13 20.76 10.33 56.38
C ILE A 13 19.60 11.27 56.01
N ALA A 14 19.58 12.48 56.59
CA ALA A 14 18.61 13.52 56.26
C ALA A 14 18.64 13.96 54.78
N VAL A 15 19.82 13.99 54.14
CA VAL A 15 19.95 14.35 52.72
C VAL A 15 19.50 13.20 51.82
N ALA A 16 19.75 11.95 52.21
CA ALA A 16 19.25 10.80 51.46
C ALA A 16 17.71 10.72 51.49
N ILE A 17 17.09 10.99 52.65
CA ILE A 17 15.63 11.05 52.79
C ILE A 17 15.05 12.20 51.95
N LEU A 18 15.69 13.38 51.97
CA LEU A 18 15.25 14.51 51.17
C LEU A 18 15.27 14.22 49.66
N LEU A 19 16.34 13.58 49.17
CA LEU A 19 16.44 13.19 47.75
C LEU A 19 15.38 12.15 47.36
N LEU A 20 15.08 11.21 48.24
CA LEU A 20 14.04 10.20 48.01
C LEU A 20 12.65 10.84 47.92
N LEU A 21 12.33 11.77 48.83
CA LEU A 21 11.06 12.51 48.80
C LEU A 21 10.94 13.36 47.54
N LEU A 22 12.03 13.97 47.09
CA LEU A 22 12.08 14.74 45.84
C LEU A 22 11.84 13.85 44.61
N ALA A 23 12.42 12.64 44.59
CA ALA A 23 12.18 11.67 43.53
C ALA A 23 10.71 11.21 43.47
N PHE A 24 10.07 10.98 44.62
CA PHE A 24 8.64 10.65 44.67
C PHE A 24 7.74 11.81 44.24
N ALA A 25 8.10 13.05 44.58
CA ALA A 25 7.36 14.23 44.14
C ALA A 25 7.44 14.42 42.61
N VAL A 26 8.63 14.24 42.02
CA VAL A 26 8.83 14.32 40.57
C VAL A 26 8.11 13.18 39.84
N MET A 27 8.16 11.96 40.37
CA MET A 27 7.42 10.81 39.82
C MET A 27 5.91 11.01 39.90
N GLY A 28 5.40 11.57 41.01
CA GLY A 28 4.00 11.92 41.17
C GLY A 28 3.54 12.99 40.19
N LEU A 29 4.37 14.02 39.95
CA LEU A 29 4.10 15.02 38.93
C LEU A 29 4.10 14.41 37.52
N PHE A 30 5.05 13.53 37.21
CA PHE A 30 5.14 12.88 35.90
C PHE A 30 3.95 11.97 35.62
N LEU A 31 3.51 11.18 36.62
CA LEU A 31 2.29 10.38 36.51
C LEU A 31 1.04 11.26 36.42
N PHE A 32 0.99 12.38 37.15
CA PHE A 32 -0.09 13.34 36.99
C PHE A 32 -0.13 13.91 35.57
N TYR A 33 1.00 14.24 34.93
CA TYR A 33 1.02 14.70 33.53
C TYR A 33 0.70 13.60 32.51
N MET A 34 1.16 12.37 32.74
CA MET A 34 0.88 11.22 31.85
C MET A 34 -0.57 10.75 31.92
N PHE A 35 -1.25 10.96 33.05
CA PHE A 35 -2.63 10.50 33.29
C PHE A 35 -3.63 11.64 33.51
N SER A 36 -3.22 12.90 33.39
CA SER A 36 -4.18 14.01 33.36
C SER A 36 -4.89 13.97 32.01
N PRO A 37 -6.23 13.85 31.99
CA PRO A 37 -7.00 14.18 30.80
C PRO A 37 -6.69 15.64 30.45
N SER A 38 -6.32 15.89 29.20
CA SER A 38 -6.19 17.23 28.62
C SER A 38 -7.35 18.12 29.08
N LEU A 39 -7.07 19.06 29.98
CA LEU A 39 -7.98 20.16 30.28
C LEU A 39 -7.81 21.17 29.15
N ASN A 40 -8.60 21.00 28.10
CA ASN A 40 -8.85 22.04 27.11
C ASN A 40 -9.58 23.20 27.80
N GLU A 41 -8.86 24.28 28.08
CA GLU A 41 -9.40 25.52 28.64
C GLU A 41 -10.04 26.34 27.52
N ASN A 42 -11.31 26.07 27.23
CA ASN A 42 -12.21 27.06 26.63
C ASN A 42 -12.99 27.72 27.77
N SER A 43 -12.52 28.89 28.19
CA SER A 43 -13.15 29.73 29.21
C SER A 43 -14.32 30.52 28.62
N HIS A 44 -15.56 30.07 28.82
CA HIS A 44 -16.68 30.94 29.26
C HIS A 44 -17.91 30.06 29.46
N VAL A 45 -18.34 29.92 30.72
CA VAL A 45 -19.65 29.34 31.04
C VAL A 45 -20.54 30.51 31.42
N ASP A 46 -21.62 30.72 30.66
CA ASP A 46 -22.83 31.33 31.21
C ASP A 46 -24.05 30.66 30.56
N SER A 47 -24.71 29.84 31.38
CA SER A 47 -26.15 29.90 31.64
C SER A 47 -27.16 29.55 30.52
N LEU A 48 -27.83 28.40 30.75
CA LEU A 48 -29.19 27.98 30.35
C LEU A 48 -29.34 27.14 29.07
N GLY A 49 -29.75 25.89 29.28
CA GLY A 49 -30.40 25.04 28.30
C GLY A 49 -30.04 23.57 28.50
N GLU A 50 -30.96 22.77 29.01
CA GLU A 50 -30.93 21.32 28.81
C GLU A 50 -30.93 21.06 27.29
N GLN A 51 -29.76 20.86 26.70
CA GLN A 51 -29.66 20.17 25.41
C GLN A 51 -29.10 18.79 25.71
N SER A 52 -29.97 17.81 25.48
CA SER A 52 -29.60 16.41 25.27
C SER A 52 -28.34 16.36 24.41
N PHE A 53 -27.27 15.83 25.00
CA PHE A 53 -26.11 15.39 24.25
C PHE A 53 -26.63 14.26 23.35
N GLU A 54 -26.89 14.58 22.09
CA GLU A 54 -26.96 13.54 21.07
C GLU A 54 -25.54 12.97 21.01
N GLU A 55 -25.37 11.74 21.51
CA GLU A 55 -24.21 10.94 21.13
C GLU A 55 -24.13 11.03 19.61
N GLU A 56 -23.02 11.56 19.06
CA GLU A 56 -22.70 11.33 17.66
C GLU A 56 -22.67 9.82 17.49
N SER A 57 -23.79 9.29 17.02
CA SER A 57 -23.95 7.93 16.57
C SER A 57 -22.72 7.62 15.72
N SER A 58 -21.86 6.75 16.22
CA SER A 58 -20.82 6.11 15.42
C SER A 58 -21.54 5.31 14.33
N VAL A 59 -21.90 5.99 13.25
CA VAL A 59 -22.47 5.35 12.07
C VAL A 59 -21.34 4.48 11.56
N GLU A 60 -21.44 3.17 11.80
CA GLU A 60 -20.51 2.21 11.22
C GLU A 60 -20.46 2.48 9.71
N PRO A 61 -19.27 2.57 9.11
CA PRO A 61 -19.15 2.85 7.69
C PRO A 61 -19.97 1.82 6.92
N PRO A 62 -20.65 2.23 5.83
CA PRO A 62 -21.44 1.30 5.05
C PRO A 62 -20.55 0.12 4.62
N PRO A 63 -21.10 -1.12 4.63
CA PRO A 63 -20.35 -2.26 4.15
C PRO A 63 -19.87 -1.98 2.72
N PRO A 64 -18.67 -2.46 2.34
CA PRO A 64 -18.18 -2.31 0.99
C PRO A 64 -19.21 -2.80 -0.04
N PRO A 65 -19.22 -2.26 -1.27
CA PRO A 65 -20.09 -2.75 -2.34
C PRO A 65 -19.96 -4.27 -2.52
N VAL A 66 -21.05 -4.93 -2.90
CA VAL A 66 -21.03 -6.37 -3.22
C VAL A 66 -20.10 -6.60 -4.40
N VAL A 67 -19.12 -7.50 -4.21
CA VAL A 67 -18.07 -7.80 -5.20
C VAL A 67 -18.56 -8.84 -6.20
N GLU A 68 -18.64 -8.47 -7.48
CA GLU A 68 -18.87 -9.41 -8.58
C GLU A 68 -17.57 -9.76 -9.30
N VAL A 69 -17.31 -11.05 -9.52
CA VAL A 69 -16.16 -11.49 -10.33
C VAL A 69 -16.55 -11.49 -11.80
N LYS A 70 -15.77 -10.78 -12.63
CA LYS A 70 -15.96 -10.70 -14.08
C LYS A 70 -14.90 -11.51 -14.81
N GLU A 71 -15.35 -12.32 -15.77
CA GLU A 71 -14.48 -13.15 -16.61
C GLU A 71 -13.78 -12.32 -17.71
N PHE A 72 -14.44 -11.27 -18.19
CA PHE A 72 -13.91 -10.34 -19.19
C PHE A 72 -13.68 -8.96 -18.58
N MET A 73 -12.47 -8.43 -18.74
CA MET A 73 -12.08 -7.10 -18.25
C MET A 73 -12.85 -5.99 -18.97
N SER A 74 -13.27 -6.21 -20.22
CA SER A 74 -14.07 -5.23 -20.98
C SER A 74 -15.41 -4.92 -20.31
N GLU A 75 -16.00 -5.89 -19.60
CA GLU A 75 -17.29 -5.78 -18.91
C GLU A 75 -17.17 -5.25 -17.48
N ALA A 76 -15.97 -5.25 -16.90
CA ALA A 76 -15.76 -4.89 -15.50
C ALA A 76 -15.94 -3.38 -15.25
N ASN A 77 -16.53 -3.04 -14.11
CA ASN A 77 -16.76 -1.68 -13.64
C ASN A 77 -16.03 -1.45 -12.31
N VAL A 78 -15.94 -0.19 -11.89
CA VAL A 78 -15.38 0.15 -10.57
C VAL A 78 -16.13 -0.61 -9.48
N GLY A 79 -15.37 -1.29 -8.61
CA GLY A 79 -15.89 -2.16 -7.55
C GLY A 79 -15.99 -3.65 -7.92
N ASP A 80 -15.91 -4.01 -9.20
CA ASP A 80 -15.84 -5.41 -9.62
C ASP A 80 -14.46 -6.02 -9.28
N VAL A 81 -14.39 -7.35 -9.33
CA VAL A 81 -13.13 -8.10 -9.30
C VAL A 81 -12.88 -8.79 -10.63
N VAL A 82 -11.64 -8.74 -11.10
CA VAL A 82 -11.17 -9.43 -12.30
C VAL A 82 -9.99 -10.34 -11.95
N VAL A 83 -9.73 -11.34 -12.79
CA VAL A 83 -8.57 -12.23 -12.64
C VAL A 83 -7.56 -11.91 -13.74
N TYR A 84 -6.30 -11.67 -13.36
CA TYR A 84 -5.25 -11.30 -14.32
C TYR A 84 -3.86 -11.67 -13.79
N GLY A 85 -3.06 -12.40 -14.56
CA GLY A 85 -1.78 -12.93 -14.08
C GLY A 85 -1.92 -14.03 -13.02
N LYS A 86 -0.78 -14.61 -12.63
CA LYS A 86 -0.67 -15.67 -11.64
C LYS A 86 0.54 -15.46 -10.74
N TYR A 87 0.40 -15.62 -9.44
CA TYR A 87 1.50 -15.55 -8.48
C TYR A 87 1.31 -16.59 -7.38
N GLU A 88 2.41 -17.01 -6.76
CA GLU A 88 2.36 -17.92 -5.61
C GLU A 88 1.64 -17.25 -4.43
N GLN A 89 0.60 -17.88 -3.91
CA GLN A 89 -0.25 -17.32 -2.86
C GLN A 89 -0.52 -18.29 -1.71
N ASP A 90 -0.50 -19.60 -1.93
CA ASP A 90 -0.79 -20.60 -0.89
C ASP A 90 0.46 -21.23 -0.24
N ASN A 91 1.65 -20.80 -0.68
CA ASN A 91 2.96 -21.31 -0.23
C ASN A 91 3.20 -22.78 -0.60
N ASN A 92 2.54 -23.28 -1.63
CA ASN A 92 2.68 -24.63 -2.14
C ASN A 92 3.28 -24.64 -3.55
N SER A 93 4.61 -24.52 -3.65
CA SER A 93 5.30 -24.56 -4.96
C SER A 93 5.05 -25.81 -5.85
N GLU A 94 4.39 -26.86 -5.37
CA GLU A 94 4.07 -28.07 -6.13
C GLU A 94 2.83 -27.93 -7.04
N ASN A 95 1.87 -27.05 -6.72
CA ASN A 95 0.66 -26.84 -7.54
C ASN A 95 0.82 -25.72 -8.58
N GLY A 96 1.86 -24.91 -8.43
CA GLY A 96 2.17 -23.76 -9.29
C GLY A 96 1.31 -22.54 -8.97
N ALA A 97 1.77 -21.37 -9.43
CA ALA A 97 1.18 -20.08 -9.09
C ALA A 97 -0.34 -19.97 -9.33
N GLU A 98 -1.04 -19.40 -8.34
CA GLU A 98 -2.48 -19.15 -8.35
C GLU A 98 -2.85 -17.89 -9.15
N PRO A 99 -4.03 -17.87 -9.80
CA PRO A 99 -4.57 -16.66 -10.40
C PRO A 99 -4.69 -15.50 -9.40
N ILE A 100 -4.28 -14.31 -9.81
CA ILE A 100 -4.37 -13.11 -8.96
C ILE A 100 -5.74 -12.47 -9.17
N GLU A 101 -6.47 -12.27 -8.08
CA GLU A 101 -7.70 -11.47 -8.07
C GLU A 101 -7.38 -9.99 -7.86
N TRP A 102 -7.98 -9.14 -8.67
CA TRP A 102 -7.79 -7.69 -8.64
C TRP A 102 -9.12 -6.96 -8.50
N SER A 103 -9.19 -5.99 -7.58
CA SER A 103 -10.31 -5.06 -7.48
C SER A 103 -10.13 -3.88 -8.44
N VAL A 104 -11.19 -3.52 -9.16
CA VAL A 104 -11.20 -2.36 -10.07
C VAL A 104 -11.39 -1.08 -9.27
N LEU A 105 -10.34 -0.24 -9.21
CA LEU A 105 -10.34 1.05 -8.53
C LEU A 105 -10.82 2.20 -9.44
N ASP A 106 -10.48 2.15 -10.73
CA ASP A 106 -10.86 3.17 -11.71
C ASP A 106 -11.05 2.55 -13.10
N LYS A 107 -11.83 3.21 -13.96
CA LYS A 107 -12.04 2.83 -15.36
C LYS A 107 -12.12 4.08 -16.23
N ASN A 108 -11.30 4.12 -17.28
CA ASN A 108 -11.34 5.18 -18.29
C ASN A 108 -11.18 4.59 -19.71
N ASP A 109 -11.08 5.47 -20.71
CA ASP A 109 -10.94 5.07 -22.12
C ASP A 109 -9.65 4.29 -22.42
N GLU A 110 -8.61 4.43 -21.58
CA GLU A 110 -7.35 3.71 -21.74
C GLU A 110 -7.40 2.29 -21.16
N GLY A 111 -8.04 2.11 -20.01
CA GLY A 111 -7.91 0.89 -19.23
C GLY A 111 -8.65 0.85 -17.90
N LEU A 112 -8.38 -0.23 -17.16
CA LEU A 112 -8.75 -0.39 -15.76
C LEU A 112 -7.55 -0.09 -14.87
N PHE A 113 -7.78 0.62 -13.78
CA PHE A 113 -6.84 0.70 -12.66
C PHE A 113 -7.18 -0.37 -11.64
N LEU A 114 -6.23 -1.25 -11.36
CA LEU A 114 -6.45 -2.47 -10.60
C LEU A 114 -5.54 -2.47 -9.36
N ILE A 115 -6.07 -2.99 -8.25
CA ILE A 115 -5.29 -3.33 -7.07
C ILE A 115 -5.50 -4.80 -6.71
N SER A 116 -4.42 -5.49 -6.36
CA SER A 116 -4.51 -6.85 -5.86
C SER A 116 -5.46 -6.93 -4.65
N ARG A 117 -6.33 -7.94 -4.65
CA ARG A 117 -7.33 -8.12 -3.60
C ARG A 117 -6.67 -8.36 -2.24
N PHE A 118 -5.58 -9.12 -2.25
CA PHE A 118 -4.78 -9.48 -1.07
C PHE A 118 -3.36 -8.91 -1.17
N CYS A 119 -2.65 -8.83 -0.05
CA CYS A 119 -1.21 -8.60 -0.07
C CYS A 119 -0.50 -9.88 -0.54
N LEU A 120 0.23 -9.80 -1.65
CA LEU A 120 0.71 -10.98 -2.39
C LEU A 120 2.07 -11.50 -1.93
N ASP A 121 2.91 -10.63 -1.37
CA ASP A 121 4.25 -10.99 -0.86
C ASP A 121 4.63 -10.06 0.30
N CYS A 122 5.70 -10.38 1.04
CA CYS A 122 6.31 -9.52 2.06
C CYS A 122 7.73 -9.15 1.64
N LYS A 123 7.99 -7.84 1.49
CA LYS A 123 9.32 -7.31 1.16
C LYS A 123 9.56 -5.98 1.86
N PRO A 124 10.81 -5.70 2.27
CA PRO A 124 11.16 -4.36 2.72
C PRO A 124 10.96 -3.37 1.58
N TYR A 125 10.59 -2.14 1.92
CA TYR A 125 10.51 -1.05 0.97
C TYR A 125 11.88 -0.80 0.31
N ASN A 126 12.94 -0.85 1.11
CA ASN A 126 14.32 -0.81 0.63
C ASN A 126 15.19 -1.78 1.43
N GLU A 127 16.02 -2.60 0.79
CA GLU A 127 16.85 -3.60 1.47
C GLU A 127 17.83 -3.01 2.51
N LYS A 128 18.19 -1.73 2.37
CA LYS A 128 19.09 -1.03 3.29
C LYS A 128 18.36 0.12 3.97
N ARG A 129 18.73 0.34 5.22
CA ARG A 129 18.29 1.50 5.99
C ARG A 129 19.03 2.76 5.57
N GLU A 130 18.58 3.36 4.48
CA GLU A 130 19.14 4.58 3.92
C GLU A 130 18.05 5.43 3.26
N ASP A 131 18.35 6.71 3.10
CA ASP A 131 17.39 7.68 2.57
C ASP A 131 17.10 7.37 1.11
N VAL A 132 15.85 7.03 0.85
CA VAL A 132 15.42 6.43 -0.40
C VAL A 132 13.99 6.85 -0.71
N ASN A 133 13.79 7.33 -1.92
CA ASN A 133 12.48 7.63 -2.46
C ASN A 133 11.93 6.40 -3.20
N TRP A 134 10.67 6.46 -3.63
CA TRP A 134 10.05 5.39 -4.42
C TRP A 134 10.84 5.00 -5.67
N VAL A 135 11.33 5.99 -6.42
CA VAL A 135 12.02 5.81 -7.72
C VAL A 135 13.26 4.95 -7.58
N ASP A 136 14.01 5.14 -6.49
CA ASP A 136 15.29 4.47 -6.21
C ASP A 136 15.14 3.23 -5.31
N SER A 137 13.93 2.89 -4.87
CA SER A 137 13.68 1.78 -3.95
C SER A 137 13.93 0.40 -4.58
N THR A 138 14.45 -0.54 -3.77
CA THR A 138 14.56 -1.95 -4.19
C THR A 138 13.20 -2.59 -4.39
N LEU A 139 12.15 -2.16 -3.65
CA LEU A 139 10.79 -2.66 -3.84
C LEU A 139 10.26 -2.34 -5.23
N ARG A 140 10.41 -1.10 -5.71
CA ARG A 140 10.03 -0.71 -7.07
C ARG A 140 10.79 -1.51 -8.13
N SER A 141 12.08 -1.74 -7.90
CA SER A 141 12.93 -2.53 -8.79
C SER A 141 12.44 -3.98 -8.90
N TRP A 142 12.07 -4.60 -7.77
CA TRP A 142 11.49 -5.94 -7.74
C TRP A 142 10.11 -6.00 -8.41
N LEU A 143 9.24 -5.03 -8.13
CA LEU A 143 7.90 -4.96 -8.73
C LEU A 143 7.94 -4.90 -10.26
N ASN A 144 8.85 -4.09 -10.81
CA ASN A 144 8.99 -3.88 -12.26
C ASN A 144 9.93 -4.89 -12.95
N GLY A 145 10.59 -5.74 -12.16
CA GLY A 145 11.47 -6.81 -12.62
C GLY A 145 10.86 -8.17 -12.31
N ASP A 146 11.31 -8.78 -11.22
CA ASP A 146 10.99 -10.16 -10.87
C ASP A 146 9.50 -10.41 -10.72
N PHE A 147 8.77 -9.55 -10.00
CA PHE A 147 7.32 -9.69 -9.85
C PHE A 147 6.64 -9.61 -11.21
N TYR A 148 6.87 -8.54 -11.98
CA TYR A 148 6.26 -8.35 -13.30
C TYR A 148 6.53 -9.51 -14.27
N ASN A 149 7.75 -10.04 -14.28
CA ASN A 149 8.13 -11.14 -15.17
C ASN A 149 7.59 -12.50 -14.72
N THR A 150 7.35 -12.66 -13.41
CA THR A 150 6.79 -13.89 -12.83
C THR A 150 5.27 -13.90 -12.89
N ALA A 151 4.65 -12.76 -12.59
CA ALA A 151 3.21 -12.62 -12.39
C ALA A 151 2.42 -12.60 -13.70
N PHE A 152 3.01 -12.14 -14.79
CA PHE A 152 2.32 -11.91 -16.05
C PHE A 152 3.04 -12.58 -17.20
N ASP A 153 2.29 -13.24 -18.09
CA ASP A 153 2.84 -13.80 -19.32
C ASP A 153 3.12 -12.72 -20.40
N GLU A 154 3.63 -13.12 -21.57
CA GLU A 154 3.99 -12.15 -22.61
C GLU A 154 2.80 -11.34 -23.13
N THR A 155 1.64 -11.98 -23.32
CA THR A 155 0.42 -11.33 -23.78
C THR A 155 -0.13 -10.41 -22.70
N GLU A 156 -0.14 -10.87 -21.44
CA GLU A 156 -0.62 -10.08 -20.32
C GLU A 156 0.24 -8.83 -20.11
N ARG A 157 1.56 -8.98 -20.19
CA ARG A 157 2.54 -7.88 -20.11
C ARG A 157 2.38 -6.86 -21.23
N ALA A 158 2.00 -7.30 -22.43
CA ALA A 158 1.78 -6.38 -23.56
C ALA A 158 0.59 -5.42 -23.33
N ASN A 159 -0.35 -5.80 -22.46
CA ASN A 159 -1.53 -4.99 -22.16
C ASN A 159 -1.40 -4.15 -20.88
N ILE A 160 -0.32 -4.32 -20.11
CA ILE A 160 -0.04 -3.46 -18.96
C ILE A 160 0.45 -2.10 -19.45
N ILE A 161 -0.25 -1.05 -19.02
CA ILE A 161 0.03 0.33 -19.40
C ILE A 161 0.98 0.92 -18.36
N PRO A 162 2.23 1.28 -18.71
CA PRO A 162 3.14 1.92 -17.76
C PRO A 162 2.61 3.29 -17.35
N LYS A 163 2.51 3.53 -16.05
CA LYS A 163 2.03 4.79 -15.45
C LYS A 163 2.91 5.19 -14.28
N GLY A 164 2.91 6.46 -13.94
CA GLY A 164 3.64 6.93 -12.78
C GLY A 164 3.96 8.41 -12.82
N GLU A 165 3.47 9.10 -11.82
CA GLU A 165 3.93 10.43 -11.47
C GLU A 165 4.07 10.51 -9.95
N GLY A 166 4.93 11.40 -9.50
CA GLY A 166 5.16 11.65 -8.10
C GLY A 166 5.89 12.94 -7.87
N VAL A 167 6.10 13.21 -6.59
CA VAL A 167 6.85 14.38 -6.12
C VAL A 167 7.97 13.86 -5.23
N LEU A 168 9.19 14.24 -5.55
CA LEU A 168 10.34 14.04 -4.68
C LEU A 168 10.49 15.27 -3.79
N VAL A 169 10.59 15.04 -2.49
CA VAL A 169 10.89 16.08 -1.50
C VAL A 169 12.38 16.03 -1.19
N ASP A 170 13.04 17.19 -1.18
CA ASP A 170 14.45 17.26 -0.80
C ASP A 170 14.62 16.88 0.69
N PRO A 171 15.57 15.99 1.03
CA PRO A 171 15.74 15.51 2.39
C PRO A 171 16.31 16.58 3.35
N VAL A 172 16.84 17.69 2.82
CA VAL A 172 17.40 18.82 3.57
C VAL A 172 16.42 19.99 3.61
N ASP A 173 15.64 20.20 2.54
CA ASP A 173 14.63 21.26 2.43
C ASP A 173 13.26 20.68 2.06
N SER A 174 12.43 20.43 3.06
CA SER A 174 11.09 19.86 2.87
C SER A 174 10.13 20.76 2.07
N SER A 175 10.52 22.00 1.73
CA SER A 175 9.75 22.88 0.86
C SER A 175 10.19 22.81 -0.61
N ALA A 176 11.31 22.15 -0.89
CA ALA A 176 11.81 21.91 -2.23
C ALA A 176 11.23 20.59 -2.77
N GLU A 177 10.23 20.74 -3.64
CA GLU A 177 9.56 19.64 -4.31
C GLU A 177 9.99 19.58 -5.79
N THR A 178 10.28 18.38 -6.27
CA THR A 178 10.58 18.11 -7.68
C THR A 178 9.57 17.13 -8.23
N GLN A 179 8.78 17.56 -9.21
CA GLN A 179 7.90 16.66 -9.94
C GLN A 179 8.73 15.65 -10.75
N VAL A 180 8.41 14.38 -10.58
CA VAL A 180 9.05 13.28 -11.31
C VAL A 180 8.01 12.44 -12.01
N GLU A 181 8.29 12.13 -13.26
CA GLU A 181 7.52 11.15 -14.03
C GLU A 181 8.32 9.85 -14.12
N PHE A 182 7.62 8.74 -14.01
CA PHE A 182 8.18 7.40 -14.16
C PHE A 182 7.17 6.49 -14.85
N GLN A 183 7.64 5.41 -15.46
CA GLN A 183 6.80 4.49 -16.22
C GLN A 183 6.78 3.13 -15.54
N ASP A 184 6.11 3.06 -14.39
CA ASP A 184 5.96 1.83 -13.64
C ASP A 184 4.91 0.96 -14.31
N LYS A 185 5.28 -0.28 -14.59
CA LYS A 185 4.37 -1.33 -15.08
C LYS A 185 3.57 -1.90 -13.91
N VAL A 186 4.23 -2.02 -12.76
CA VAL A 186 3.63 -2.42 -11.49
C VAL A 186 4.10 -1.45 -10.43
N SER A 187 3.15 -0.96 -9.62
CA SER A 187 3.44 -0.02 -8.54
C SER A 187 2.71 -0.43 -7.25
N ILE A 188 2.73 0.45 -6.25
CA ILE A 188 1.84 0.42 -5.08
C ILE A 188 1.07 1.75 -5.01
N LEU A 189 0.00 1.83 -4.21
CA LEU A 189 -0.76 3.07 -4.09
C LEU A 189 0.06 4.19 -3.44
N SER A 190 -0.17 5.44 -3.87
CA SER A 190 0.14 6.59 -3.02
C SER A 190 -0.87 6.68 -1.87
N SER A 191 -0.52 7.42 -0.83
CA SER A 191 -1.43 7.79 0.24
C SER A 191 -2.60 8.63 -0.27
N GLU A 192 -2.40 9.46 -1.29
CA GLU A 192 -3.47 10.22 -1.95
C GLU A 192 -4.44 9.29 -2.69
N ASP A 193 -3.92 8.35 -3.48
CA ASP A 193 -4.76 7.36 -4.18
C ASP A 193 -5.48 6.46 -3.16
N ALA A 194 -4.80 6.04 -2.10
CA ALA A 194 -5.40 5.24 -1.04
C ALA A 194 -6.52 5.99 -0.29
N LYS A 195 -6.46 7.33 -0.19
CA LYS A 195 -7.55 8.17 0.34
C LYS A 195 -8.65 8.39 -0.70
N LYS A 196 -8.28 8.55 -1.98
CA LYS A 196 -9.21 8.77 -3.10
C LYS A 196 -10.11 7.56 -3.35
N TYR A 197 -9.53 6.36 -3.42
CA TYR A 197 -10.26 5.15 -3.78
C TYR A 197 -10.87 4.42 -2.58
N TYR A 198 -10.39 4.69 -1.37
CA TYR A 198 -10.96 4.16 -0.14
C TYR A 198 -11.38 5.30 0.79
N GLU A 199 -12.67 5.60 0.81
CA GLU A 199 -13.22 6.68 1.63
C GLU A 199 -13.00 6.44 3.14
N TYR A 200 -13.11 5.19 3.58
CA TYR A 200 -13.01 4.80 4.99
C TYR A 200 -11.78 3.94 5.26
N ASP A 201 -11.18 4.08 6.45
CA ASP A 201 -10.07 3.22 6.93
C ASP A 201 -10.43 1.74 6.78
N SER A 202 -11.65 1.38 7.18
CA SER A 202 -12.16 0.00 7.11
C SER A 202 -12.10 -0.61 5.70
N TRP A 203 -12.17 0.21 4.64
CA TRP A 203 -12.09 -0.27 3.26
C TRP A 203 -10.64 -0.53 2.80
N ARG A 204 -9.64 -0.01 3.52
CA ARG A 204 -8.21 -0.29 3.28
C ARG A 204 -7.72 -1.57 3.96
N ILE A 205 -8.51 -2.16 4.85
CA ILE A 205 -8.21 -3.42 5.53
C ILE A 205 -8.18 -4.53 4.48
N THR A 206 -7.09 -5.28 4.43
CA THR A 206 -6.97 -6.48 3.60
C THR A 206 -6.08 -7.53 4.26
N SER A 207 -6.29 -8.79 3.88
CA SER A 207 -5.51 -9.95 4.32
C SER A 207 -4.27 -10.14 3.45
N ALA A 208 -3.24 -10.75 4.03
CA ALA A 208 -2.10 -11.29 3.30
C ALA A 208 -2.38 -12.72 2.86
N THR A 209 -1.78 -13.13 1.73
CA THR A 209 -1.77 -14.52 1.28
C THR A 209 -0.90 -15.39 2.21
N ASP A 210 -1.08 -16.71 2.21
CA ASP A 210 -0.25 -17.61 3.03
C ASP A 210 1.22 -17.52 2.64
N TYR A 211 1.51 -17.30 1.35
CA TYR A 211 2.86 -17.03 0.85
C TYR A 211 3.47 -15.75 1.44
N ALA A 212 2.71 -14.64 1.45
CA ALA A 212 3.18 -13.39 2.06
C ALA A 212 3.42 -13.53 3.57
N VAL A 213 2.54 -14.26 4.27
CA VAL A 213 2.71 -14.56 5.71
C VAL A 213 3.97 -15.39 5.94
N ASN A 214 4.20 -16.43 5.12
CA ASN A 214 5.42 -17.24 5.19
C ASN A 214 6.69 -16.41 4.91
N ASN A 215 6.59 -15.37 4.08
CA ASN A 215 7.67 -14.44 3.79
C ASN A 215 7.82 -13.31 4.83
N GLY A 216 7.04 -13.31 5.91
CA GLY A 216 7.23 -12.43 7.06
C GLY A 216 6.12 -11.40 7.29
N ALA A 217 5.07 -11.36 6.46
CA ALA A 217 4.00 -10.37 6.60
C ALA A 217 3.38 -10.43 8.00
N TYR A 218 3.40 -9.29 8.69
CA TYR A 218 2.74 -9.17 9.97
C TYR A 218 1.23 -9.08 9.78
N VAL A 219 0.51 -10.03 10.39
CA VAL A 219 -0.95 -10.09 10.36
C VAL A 219 -1.50 -9.95 11.78
N SER A 220 -2.45 -9.03 11.95
CA SER A 220 -3.21 -8.85 13.18
C SER A 220 -4.70 -9.10 12.89
N GLY A 221 -5.24 -10.19 13.43
CA GLY A 221 -6.56 -10.68 13.05
C GLY A 221 -6.53 -11.18 11.61
N GLU A 222 -7.35 -10.58 10.74
CA GLU A 222 -7.38 -10.88 9.30
C GLU A 222 -6.68 -9.81 8.45
N SER A 223 -5.97 -8.85 9.07
CA SER A 223 -5.39 -7.72 8.36
C SER A 223 -3.86 -7.66 8.41
N ALA A 224 -3.26 -7.42 7.25
CA ALA A 224 -1.83 -7.18 7.09
C ALA A 224 -1.51 -5.68 7.01
N TRP A 225 -0.27 -5.33 7.36
CA TRP A 225 0.28 -4.01 7.04
C TRP A 225 0.73 -4.00 5.58
N TRP A 226 0.54 -2.90 4.86
CA TRP A 226 0.99 -2.80 3.47
C TRP A 226 1.54 -1.42 3.09
N TRP A 227 2.60 -1.40 2.28
CA TRP A 227 3.33 -0.19 1.90
C TRP A 227 2.53 0.77 1.01
N LEU A 228 2.83 2.06 1.15
CA LEU A 228 2.46 3.15 0.25
C LEU A 228 3.72 3.78 -0.35
N ARG A 229 3.56 4.52 -1.46
CA ARG A 229 4.71 5.09 -2.21
C ARG A 229 5.43 6.22 -1.47
N GLU A 230 4.73 7.05 -0.71
CA GLU A 230 5.34 8.24 -0.12
C GLU A 230 6.30 7.90 1.01
N SER A 231 7.38 8.69 1.10
CA SER A 231 8.26 8.67 2.27
C SER A 231 7.50 9.09 3.52
N GLY A 232 7.86 8.50 4.65
CA GLY A 232 7.38 8.88 5.97
C GLY A 232 7.92 10.24 6.40
N ILE A 233 7.11 10.99 7.14
CA ILE A 233 7.51 12.27 7.73
C ILE A 233 8.26 11.97 9.02
N ALA A 234 9.55 11.61 8.93
CA ALA A 234 10.37 11.27 10.09
C ALA A 234 10.58 12.52 10.97
N LEU A 235 9.83 12.63 12.08
CA LEU A 235 9.88 13.79 12.98
C LEU A 235 11.02 13.72 14.01
N TRP A 236 11.59 12.53 14.26
CA TRP A 236 12.49 12.29 15.41
C TRP A 236 13.71 11.42 15.09
N SER A 237 13.75 10.79 13.93
CA SER A 237 14.83 9.92 13.45
C SER A 237 15.36 10.47 12.12
N LYS A 238 16.63 10.25 11.82
CA LYS A 238 17.14 10.35 10.43
C LYS A 238 16.90 9.06 9.66
N ASP A 239 16.03 8.21 10.20
CA ASP A 239 15.80 6.90 9.65
C ASP A 239 14.80 7.04 8.51
N SER A 240 15.09 6.33 7.43
CA SER A 240 14.32 6.41 6.20
C SER A 240 13.07 5.59 6.40
N GLU A 241 11.95 6.29 6.41
CA GLU A 241 10.63 5.74 6.67
C GLU A 241 9.81 5.80 5.39
N ALA A 242 8.94 4.82 5.17
CA ALA A 242 7.94 4.83 4.10
C ALA A 242 6.54 4.71 4.71
N GLN A 243 5.57 5.39 4.12
CA GLN A 243 4.18 5.34 4.56
C GLN A 243 3.61 3.95 4.33
N TYR A 244 2.64 3.57 5.15
CA TYR A 244 1.99 2.28 5.06
C TYR A 244 0.59 2.36 5.67
N VAL A 245 -0.23 1.35 5.37
CA VAL A 245 -1.53 1.13 5.99
C VAL A 245 -1.38 0.16 7.15
N TYR A 246 -1.92 0.55 8.30
CA TYR A 246 -1.93 -0.25 9.52
C TYR A 246 -3.07 -1.29 9.51
N PHE A 247 -3.05 -2.26 10.43
CA PHE A 247 -4.03 -3.36 10.46
C PHE A 247 -5.50 -2.90 10.62
N ASN A 248 -5.74 -1.69 11.10
CA ASN A 248 -7.08 -1.11 11.22
C ASN A 248 -7.46 -0.24 10.00
N GLY A 249 -6.64 -0.25 8.95
CA GLY A 249 -6.85 0.50 7.71
C GLY A 249 -6.38 1.96 7.75
N ALA A 250 -5.90 2.45 8.89
CA ALA A 250 -5.38 3.81 9.01
C ALA A 250 -4.04 3.96 8.28
N ILE A 251 -3.91 5.03 7.49
CA ILE A 251 -2.64 5.43 6.89
C ILE A 251 -1.73 6.01 7.98
N LYS A 252 -0.46 5.61 7.97
CA LYS A 252 0.56 6.10 8.90
C LYS A 252 1.53 7.03 8.17
N ASP A 253 1.25 8.34 8.19
CA ASP A 253 2.05 9.34 7.47
C ASP A 253 3.48 9.50 8.04
N LEU A 254 3.69 9.14 9.31
CA LEU A 254 5.03 9.06 9.89
C LEU A 254 5.85 7.93 9.25
N GLY A 255 5.19 6.88 8.78
CA GLY A 255 5.83 5.75 8.12
C GLY A 255 6.41 4.69 9.06
N PHE A 256 7.13 3.76 8.44
CA PHE A 256 7.84 2.65 9.08
C PHE A 256 9.21 2.48 8.41
N ALA A 257 10.20 1.99 9.15
CA ALA A 257 11.56 1.87 8.64
C ALA A 257 11.61 1.00 7.36
N VAL A 258 12.24 1.54 6.31
CA VAL A 258 12.20 0.96 4.95
C VAL A 258 12.81 -0.44 4.84
N ASP A 259 13.73 -0.80 5.74
CA ASP A 259 14.45 -2.06 5.75
C ASP A 259 13.76 -3.18 6.53
N TYR A 260 12.59 -2.92 7.11
CA TYR A 260 11.83 -3.94 7.82
C TYR A 260 11.10 -4.85 6.85
N ASP A 261 11.24 -6.15 7.06
CA ASP A 261 10.73 -7.25 6.24
C ASP A 261 9.40 -7.83 6.74
N ILE A 262 8.57 -7.00 7.40
CA ILE A 262 7.29 -7.40 7.99
C ILE A 262 6.06 -6.75 7.36
N VAL A 263 6.27 -5.82 6.43
CA VAL A 263 5.19 -5.08 5.77
C VAL A 263 4.96 -5.69 4.38
N ALA A 264 3.71 -6.03 4.11
CA ALA A 264 3.33 -6.73 2.90
C ALA A 264 3.23 -5.79 1.70
N VAL A 265 3.23 -6.38 0.51
CA VAL A 265 3.15 -5.67 -0.76
C VAL A 265 1.77 -5.89 -1.36
N ARG A 266 1.11 -4.79 -1.73
CA ARG A 266 -0.19 -4.79 -2.40
C ARG A 266 -0.06 -4.11 -3.77
N PRO A 267 0.29 -4.85 -4.83
CA PRO A 267 0.53 -4.27 -6.14
C PRO A 267 -0.70 -3.62 -6.77
N VAL A 268 -0.43 -2.61 -7.60
CA VAL A 268 -1.39 -1.98 -8.52
C VAL A 268 -0.86 -1.97 -9.95
N ILE A 269 -1.78 -2.06 -10.92
CA ILE A 269 -1.49 -2.04 -12.35
C ILE A 269 -2.56 -1.29 -13.13
N TRP A 270 -2.18 -0.74 -14.29
CA TRP A 270 -3.13 -0.31 -15.31
C TRP A 270 -3.15 -1.34 -16.43
N VAL A 271 -4.33 -1.79 -16.84
CA VAL A 271 -4.48 -2.79 -17.91
C VAL A 271 -5.38 -2.23 -19.01
N SER A 272 -4.93 -2.34 -20.25
CA SER A 272 -5.69 -1.88 -21.41
C SER A 272 -6.92 -2.75 -21.68
N LEU A 273 -8.06 -2.12 -21.98
CA LEU A 273 -9.27 -2.80 -22.43
C LEU A 273 -9.10 -3.46 -23.82
N ASN A 274 -8.05 -3.12 -24.57
CA ASN A 274 -7.76 -3.74 -25.86
C ASN A 274 -7.11 -5.15 -25.73
N ALA A 275 -6.82 -5.60 -24.50
CA ALA A 275 -6.30 -6.93 -24.22
C ALA A 275 -7.11 -8.07 -24.86
N GLU A 276 -8.41 -7.85 -25.06
CA GLU A 276 -9.34 -8.86 -25.57
C GLU A 276 -9.63 -8.75 -27.09
N LYS A 277 -9.19 -7.68 -27.76
CA LYS A 277 -9.44 -7.50 -29.21
C LYS A 277 -8.48 -8.28 -30.11
N GLY A 278 -7.45 -8.91 -29.54
CA GLY A 278 -6.38 -9.57 -30.29
C GLY A 278 -6.76 -10.85 -31.03
N ASP A 279 -7.97 -11.41 -30.82
CA ASP A 279 -8.32 -12.73 -31.37
C ASP A 279 -9.67 -12.77 -32.12
N SER A 280 -10.45 -11.68 -32.17
CA SER A 280 -11.76 -11.67 -32.85
C SER A 280 -11.79 -10.97 -34.22
N ASP A 281 -10.70 -10.34 -34.67
CA ASP A 281 -10.68 -9.55 -35.93
C ASP A 281 -9.91 -10.24 -37.08
N ASN A 282 -9.55 -11.52 -36.94
CA ASN A 282 -8.87 -12.27 -38.01
C ASN A 282 -9.54 -13.59 -38.37
N THR A 283 -10.87 -13.62 -38.44
CA THR A 283 -11.57 -14.71 -39.15
C THR A 283 -12.85 -14.21 -39.82
N GLN A 284 -12.68 -13.34 -40.82
CA GLN A 284 -13.65 -13.29 -41.91
C GLN A 284 -12.86 -13.25 -43.21
N PRO A 285 -12.86 -14.32 -44.03
CA PRO A 285 -12.28 -14.22 -45.36
C PRO A 285 -13.05 -13.15 -46.12
N ASP A 286 -12.33 -12.19 -46.67
CA ASP A 286 -12.88 -11.16 -47.53
C ASP A 286 -13.63 -11.83 -48.69
N SER A 287 -14.95 -11.67 -48.67
CA SER A 287 -15.86 -12.16 -49.72
C SER A 287 -15.63 -11.50 -51.09
N SER A 288 -14.64 -10.60 -51.22
CA SER A 288 -14.26 -9.97 -52.48
C SER A 288 -13.25 -10.79 -53.33
N GLU A 289 -12.53 -11.77 -52.77
CA GLU A 289 -11.51 -12.54 -53.53
C GLU A 289 -12.03 -13.83 -54.22
N ILE A 290 -13.25 -14.29 -53.93
CA ILE A 290 -13.80 -15.52 -54.53
C ILE A 290 -14.40 -15.27 -55.93
N SER A 291 -14.59 -14.02 -56.35
CA SER A 291 -15.19 -13.70 -57.66
C SER A 291 -14.19 -13.63 -58.83
N GLN A 292 -12.88 -13.55 -58.59
CA GLN A 292 -11.89 -13.45 -59.68
C GLN A 292 -11.26 -14.78 -60.06
N SER A 293 -11.21 -15.77 -59.17
CA SER A 293 -10.63 -17.08 -59.46
C SER A 293 -11.57 -18.06 -60.19
N GLN A 294 -12.89 -17.77 -60.27
CA GLN A 294 -13.84 -18.63 -61.01
C GLN A 294 -14.13 -18.17 -62.44
N SER A 295 -13.65 -17.01 -62.89
CA SER A 295 -13.74 -16.59 -64.30
C SER A 295 -12.55 -17.06 -65.15
N GLU A 296 -11.37 -17.28 -64.57
CA GLU A 296 -10.18 -17.70 -65.33
C GLU A 296 -10.11 -19.21 -65.59
N VAL A 297 -10.77 -20.05 -64.79
CA VAL A 297 -10.76 -21.51 -65.00
C VAL A 297 -11.74 -21.96 -66.10
N LYS A 298 -12.68 -21.10 -66.54
CA LYS A 298 -13.66 -21.44 -67.59
C LYS A 298 -13.20 -21.16 -69.02
N SER A 299 -12.07 -20.47 -69.23
CA SER A 299 -11.54 -20.20 -70.58
C SER A 299 -10.52 -21.22 -71.08
N GLU A 300 -10.05 -22.17 -70.25
CA GLU A 300 -9.02 -23.15 -70.64
C GLU A 300 -9.57 -24.57 -70.96
N ILE A 301 -10.89 -24.79 -70.92
CA ILE A 301 -11.51 -26.10 -71.23
C ILE A 301 -12.34 -26.05 -72.53
N THR A 302 -12.23 -25.00 -73.33
CA THR A 302 -12.90 -24.94 -74.64
C THR A 302 -11.99 -24.39 -75.75
N GLU A 303 -10.88 -25.07 -76.01
CA GLU A 303 -10.22 -25.13 -77.33
C GLU A 303 -9.63 -26.52 -77.57
#